data_AF-A0A316DUT3-F1
#
_entry.id   AF-A0A316DUT3-F1
#
_cell.length_a   1.000
_cell.length_b   1.000
_cell.length_c   1.000
_cell.angle_alpha   90.00
_cell.angle_beta   90.00
_cell.angle_gamma   90.00
#
_symmetry.space_group_name_H-M   'P 1'
#
loop_
_entity.id
_entity.type
_entity.pdbx_description
1 polymer ?
#
loop_
_entity_poly.entity_id
_entity_poly.type
_entity_poly.pdbx_seq_one_letter_code
_entity_poly.pdbx_strand_id
1 'polypeptide(L)'
;MKKFEVYRNIRQRAMIFGLPVSLFALMMIAIIASLLVITFSFGFGIIIGALVFNSFLYIGLTKFAQNLKLLQFSKVFPKIISIKKSSELHYEQD
;
A
#
# COMPACT_ATOMS: atom_id res chain seq x y z
N MET A 1 -5.27 -36.20 1.75
CA MET A 1 -4.94 -34.91 2.39
C MET A 1 -5.26 -33.77 1.43
N LYS A 2 -5.96 -32.71 1.88
CA LYS A 2 -6.28 -31.55 1.02
C LYS A 2 -5.00 -30.76 0.74
N LYS A 3 -4.69 -30.52 -0.54
CA LYS A 3 -3.56 -29.66 -0.95
C LYS A 3 -4.02 -28.21 -0.94
N PHE A 4 -3.34 -27.36 -0.17
CA PHE A 4 -3.56 -25.92 -0.18
C PHE A 4 -2.51 -25.28 -1.07
N GLU A 5 -2.93 -24.48 -2.06
CA GLU A 5 -2.01 -23.68 -2.84
C GLU A 5 -1.41 -22.58 -1.95
N VAL A 6 -0.09 -22.40 -2.02
CA VAL A 6 0.62 -21.36 -1.26
C VAL A 6 0.15 -19.99 -1.75
N TYR A 7 -0.74 -19.36 -0.99
CA TYR A 7 -1.29 -18.05 -1.30
C TYR A 7 -0.18 -16.99 -1.21
N ARG A 8 0.44 -16.66 -2.35
CA ARG A 8 1.56 -15.69 -2.43
C ARG A 8 1.12 -14.23 -2.46
N ASN A 9 -0.18 -13.97 -2.57
CA ASN A 9 -0.74 -12.62 -2.77
C ASN A 9 -0.79 -11.76 -1.50
N ILE A 10 -0.58 -12.34 -0.31
CA ILE A 10 -0.50 -11.62 0.97
C ILE A 10 0.60 -10.55 1.02
N ARG A 11 1.70 -10.70 0.26
CA ARG A 11 2.81 -9.73 0.25
C ARG A 11 2.68 -8.62 -0.79
N GLN A 12 1.79 -8.75 -1.78
CA GLN A 12 1.72 -7.80 -2.92
C GLN A 12 0.92 -6.53 -2.63
N ARG A 13 0.07 -6.51 -1.60
CA ARG A 13 -0.69 -5.33 -1.20
C ARG A 13 -0.65 -5.17 0.30
N ALA A 14 0.51 -4.73 0.79
CA ALA A 14 0.58 -4.18 2.14
C ALA A 14 -0.24 -2.88 2.16
N MET A 15 -1.37 -2.91 2.85
CA MET A 15 -2.17 -1.74 3.15
C MET A 15 -2.00 -1.44 4.64
N ILE A 16 -1.71 -0.19 4.96
CA ILE A 16 -1.52 0.29 6.33
C ILE A 16 -2.60 1.35 6.55
N PHE A 17 -3.47 1.13 7.55
CA PHE A 17 -4.61 2.01 7.87
C PHE A 17 -5.49 2.39 6.66
N GLY A 18 -5.70 1.45 5.74
CA GLY A 18 -6.54 1.65 4.55
C GLY A 18 -5.84 2.32 3.36
N LEU A 19 -4.56 2.69 3.50
CA LEU A 19 -3.76 3.28 2.43
C LEU A 19 -2.67 2.29 1.94
N PRO A 20 -2.30 2.32 0.65
CA PRO A 20 -1.08 1.66 0.18
C PRO A 20 0.16 2.30 0.83
N VAL A 21 1.23 1.53 0.98
CA VAL A 21 2.47 1.97 1.67
C VAL A 21 3.00 3.33 1.19
N SER A 22 2.93 3.62 -0.11
CA SER A 22 3.38 4.90 -0.66
C SER A 22 2.55 6.10 -0.18
N LEU A 23 1.21 5.98 -0.20
CA LEU A 23 0.33 7.04 0.27
C LEU A 23 0.39 7.17 1.80
N PHE A 24 0.60 6.07 2.51
CA PHE A 24 0.87 6.10 3.94
C PHE A 24 2.16 6.87 4.26
N ALA A 25 3.25 6.65 3.50
CA ALA A 25 4.49 7.40 3.69
C ALA A 25 4.28 8.91 3.48
N LEU A 26 3.48 9.31 2.48
CA LEU A 26 3.13 10.72 2.25
C LEU A 26 2.38 11.32 3.45
N MET A 27 1.42 10.58 4.02
CA MET A 27 0.72 10.99 5.25
C MET A 27 1.69 11.17 6.42
N MET A 28 2.65 10.25 6.60
CA MET A 28 3.64 10.34 7.68
C MET A 28 4.55 11.57 7.52
N ILE A 29 4.96 11.91 6.30
CA ILE A 29 5.75 13.11 6.03
C ILE A 29 4.96 14.36 6.40
N ALA A 30 3.67 14.42 6.05
CA ALA A 30 2.80 15.55 6.39
C ALA A 30 2.65 15.72 7.92
N ILE A 31 2.50 14.61 8.66
CA ILE A 31 2.43 14.64 10.13
C ILE A 31 3.74 15.18 10.72
N ILE A 32 4.89 14.67 10.26
CA ILE A 32 6.21 15.10 10.77
C ILE A 32 6.45 16.58 10.46
N ALA A 33 6.13 17.04 9.25
CA ALA A 33 6.26 18.44 8.87
C ALA A 33 5.35 19.33 9.71
N SER A 34 4.10 18.90 9.95
CA SER A 34 3.15 19.64 10.79
C SER A 34 3.64 19.74 12.23
N LEU A 35 4.21 18.66 12.76
CA LEU A 35 4.81 18.64 14.09
C LEU A 35 5.96 19.64 14.19
N LEU A 36 6.86 19.68 13.19
CA LEU A 36 7.96 20.62 13.12
C LEU A 36 7.47 22.08 13.15
N VAL A 37 6.42 22.39 12.39
CA VAL A 37 5.81 23.73 12.36
C VAL A 37 5.22 24.10 13.72
N ILE A 38 4.50 23.17 14.36
CA ILE A 38 3.91 23.39 15.69
C ILE A 38 5.00 23.70 16.72
N THR A 39 6.12 22.97 16.70
CA THR A 39 7.20 23.15 17.68
C THR A 39 7.92 24.50 17.55
N PHE A 40 8.04 25.06 16.35
CA PHE A 40 8.73 26.34 16.15
C PHE A 40 7.81 27.55 16.22
N SER A 41 6.53 27.40 15.86
CA SER A 41 5.64 28.56 15.70
C SER A 41 4.65 28.76 16.84
N PHE A 42 4.48 27.79 17.75
CA PHE A 42 3.61 27.81 18.95
C PHE A 42 2.48 28.85 18.92
N GLY A 43 1.50 28.63 18.04
CA GLY A 43 0.30 29.45 17.92
C GLY A 43 -0.94 28.56 17.93
N PHE A 44 -1.96 28.92 18.73
CA PHE A 44 -3.18 28.10 18.87
C PHE A 44 -3.88 27.87 17.52
N GLY A 45 -3.96 28.90 16.67
CA GLY A 45 -4.51 28.78 15.32
C GLY A 45 -3.72 27.84 14.41
N ILE A 46 -2.39 27.79 14.56
CA ILE A 46 -1.51 26.92 13.77
C ILE A 46 -1.69 25.46 14.18
N ILE A 47 -1.84 25.19 15.48
CA ILE A 47 -2.12 23.85 16.00
C ILE A 47 -3.45 23.33 15.42
N ILE A 48 -4.51 24.12 15.51
CA ILE A 48 -5.82 23.74 14.96
C ILE A 48 -5.73 23.55 13.44
N GLY A 49 -5.12 24.50 12.73
CA GLY A 49 -4.96 24.43 11.28
C GLY A 49 -4.20 23.18 10.83
N ALA A 50 -3.11 22.84 11.53
CA ALA A 50 -2.32 21.64 11.25
C ALA A 50 -3.13 20.35 11.49
N LEU A 51 -3.94 20.27 12.55
CA LEU A 51 -4.81 19.12 12.81
C LEU A 51 -5.88 18.94 11.74
N VAL A 52 -6.54 20.05 11.35
CA VAL A 52 -7.57 20.05 10.30
C VAL A 52 -6.95 19.66 8.96
N PHE A 53 -5.78 20.22 8.62
CA PHE A 53 -5.06 19.90 7.39
C PHE A 53 -4.71 18.42 7.29
N ASN A 54 -4.13 17.83 8.34
CA ASN A 54 -3.81 16.39 8.37
C ASN A 54 -5.07 15.53 8.24
N SER A 55 -6.16 15.92 8.90
CA SER A 55 -7.43 15.19 8.80
C SER A 55 -7.99 15.22 7.37
N PHE A 56 -8.00 16.39 6.74
CA PHE A 56 -8.48 16.56 5.37
C PHE A 56 -7.61 15.80 4.37
N LEU A 57 -6.28 15.86 4.55
CA LEU A 57 -5.31 15.15 3.74
C LEU A 57 -5.52 13.63 3.84
N TYR A 58 -5.69 13.09 5.05
CA TYR A 58 -5.98 11.67 5.27
C TYR A 58 -7.26 11.21 4.56
N ILE A 59 -8.35 11.97 4.70
CA ILE A 59 -9.63 11.66 4.04
C ILE A 59 -9.48 11.71 2.52
N GLY A 60 -8.80 12.73 1.99
CA GLY A 60 -8.53 12.89 0.56
C GLY A 60 -7.71 11.73 0.01
N LEU A 61 -6.61 11.36 0.67
CA LEU A 61 -5.77 10.22 0.28
C LEU A 61 -6.52 8.89 0.36
N THR A 62 -7.38 8.71 1.37
CA THR A 62 -8.17 7.48 1.53
C THR A 62 -9.19 7.35 0.40
N LYS A 63 -9.90 8.43 0.07
CA LYS A 63 -10.81 8.45 -1.10
C LYS A 63 -10.06 8.22 -2.41
N PHE A 64 -8.88 8.82 -2.57
CA PHE A 64 -8.04 8.60 -3.74
C PHE A 64 -7.57 7.14 -3.83
N ALA A 65 -7.12 6.54 -2.73
CA ALA A 65 -6.69 5.15 -2.67
C ALA A 65 -7.83 4.15 -2.98
N GLN A 66 -9.05 4.45 -2.54
CA GLN A 66 -10.24 3.66 -2.85
C GLN A 66 -10.57 3.69 -4.36
N ASN A 67 -10.45 4.86 -5.00
CA ASN A 67 -10.63 4.99 -6.45
C ASN A 67 -9.45 4.38 -7.24
N LEU A 68 -8.24 4.42 -6.69
CA LEU A 68 -7.04 3.79 -7.26
C LEU A 68 -7.15 2.25 -7.28
N LYS A 69 -8.08 1.66 -6.52
CA LYS A 69 -8.43 0.24 -6.60
C LYS A 69 -9.07 -0.12 -7.96
N LEU A 70 -9.70 0.84 -8.64
CA LEU A 70 -10.21 0.71 -10.02
C LEU A 70 -9.12 0.94 -11.05
N LEU A 71 -8.18 1.85 -10.78
CA LEU A 71 -6.90 2.01 -11.48
C LEU A 71 -5.89 0.95 -11.00
N GLN A 72 -6.35 -0.30 -10.91
CA GLN A 72 -5.43 -1.42 -10.86
C GLN A 72 -4.55 -1.32 -12.09
N PHE A 73 -3.30 -0.93 -11.87
CA PHE A 73 -2.16 -1.17 -12.74
C PHE A 73 -2.42 -2.51 -13.42
N SER A 74 -2.85 -2.43 -14.68
CA SER A 74 -3.09 -3.57 -15.54
C SER A 74 -1.88 -4.46 -15.36
N LYS A 75 -2.14 -5.71 -14.98
CA LYS A 75 -1.15 -6.74 -14.68
C LYS A 75 -0.06 -6.69 -15.77
N VAL A 76 1.05 -5.99 -15.49
CA VAL A 76 2.11 -5.76 -16.50
C VAL A 76 2.73 -7.09 -16.95
N PHE A 77 2.49 -8.16 -16.18
CA PHE A 77 2.80 -9.52 -16.56
C PHE A 77 1.57 -10.26 -17.13
N PRO A 78 1.48 -10.43 -18.47
CA PRO A 78 0.53 -11.34 -19.07
C PRO A 78 0.73 -12.75 -18.51
N LYS A 79 -0.38 -13.48 -18.29
CA LYS A 79 -0.40 -14.88 -17.80
C LYS A 79 0.38 -15.85 -18.73
N ILE A 80 0.73 -15.38 -19.92
CA ILE A 80 1.38 -16.10 -21.01
C ILE A 80 2.84 -16.43 -20.67
N ILE A 81 3.51 -15.60 -19.84
CA ILE A 81 4.91 -15.83 -19.45
C ILE A 81 4.94 -16.53 -18.09
N SER A 82 4.66 -17.83 -18.08
CA SER A 82 4.91 -18.70 -16.94
C SER A 82 6.18 -19.50 -17.22
N ILE A 83 7.34 -19.06 -16.72
CA ILE A 83 8.54 -19.91 -16.60
C ILE A 83 8.28 -20.92 -15.47
N LYS A 84 7.42 -21.90 -15.74
CA LYS A 84 7.46 -23.17 -15.02
C LYS A 84 8.37 -24.06 -15.87
N LYS A 85 9.52 -24.42 -15.31
CA LYS A 85 10.41 -25.42 -15.91
C LYS A 85 9.59 -26.69 -16.11
N SER A 86 9.35 -27.09 -17.35
CA SER A 86 8.81 -28.40 -17.71
C SER A 86 9.82 -29.44 -17.22
N SER A 87 9.65 -29.88 -15.99
CA SER A 87 10.44 -30.95 -15.42
C SER A 87 9.78 -32.24 -15.90
N GLU A 88 10.17 -32.69 -17.09
CA GLU A 88 10.19 -34.12 -17.41
C GLU A 88 11.24 -34.76 -16.50
N LEU A 89 10.90 -34.93 -15.22
CA LEU A 89 11.64 -35.84 -14.36
C LEU A 89 10.78 -37.09 -14.29
N HIS A 90 11.13 -38.05 -15.16
CA HIS A 90 10.65 -39.43 -15.09
C HIS A 90 11.25 -40.00 -13.80
N TYR A 91 10.45 -40.10 -12.74
CA TYR A 91 10.85 -40.86 -11.56
C TYR A 91 10.80 -42.32 -11.97
N GLU A 92 11.97 -42.95 -12.06
CA GLU A 92 12.07 -44.38 -12.28
C GLU A 92 11.25 -45.13 -11.23
N GLN A 93 10.42 -46.07 -11.70
CA GLN A 93 9.64 -46.97 -10.88
C GLN A 93 10.54 -48.13 -10.46
N ASP A 94 10.83 -48.22 -9.16
CA ASP A 94 11.22 -49.48 -8.50
C ASP A 94 9.96 -50.20 -8.01
#